data_AF-A0A9W8U6X5-F1
#
_entry.id   AF-A0A9W8U6X5-F1
#
_cell.length_a   1.000
_cell.length_b   1.000
_cell.length_c   1.000
_cell.angle_alpha   90.00
_cell.angle_beta   90.00
_cell.angle_gamma   90.00
#
_symmetry.space_group_name_H-M   'P 1'
#
loop_
_entity.id
_entity.type
_entity.pdbx_description
1 polymer ?
#
loop_
_entity_poly.entity_id
_entity_poly.type
_entity_poly.pdbx_seq_one_letter_code
_entity_poly.pdbx_strand_id
1 'polypeptide(L)'
;MSFTQSAHNIQLVAGRILHANLKTADGNWVNSQIDLDQFIGNTDGWFMWDGRNFSGSATNIQLEGSFLTAELTKADGEKRDRQRIDLNDRIGNENGQLVYV
;
A
#
# COMPACT_ATOMS: atom_id res chain seq x y z
N MET A 1 3.77 -9.49 -12.56
CA MET A 1 3.00 -10.42 -11.70
C MET A 1 2.62 -9.65 -10.45
N SER A 2 1.35 -9.69 -10.07
CA SER A 2 0.84 -9.00 -8.88
C SER A 2 1.39 -9.64 -7.61
N PHE A 3 1.83 -8.84 -6.63
CA PHE A 3 2.36 -9.41 -5.38
C PHE A 3 1.31 -10.28 -4.68
N THR A 4 0.02 -9.92 -4.76
CA THR A 4 -1.08 -10.67 -4.12
C THR A 4 -1.23 -12.12 -4.59
N GLN A 5 -0.78 -12.47 -5.80
CA GLN A 5 -0.82 -13.85 -6.29
C GLN A 5 0.23 -14.75 -5.61
N SER A 6 1.28 -14.15 -5.07
CA SER A 6 2.41 -14.83 -4.43
C SER A 6 2.60 -14.39 -2.98
N ALA A 7 1.56 -13.78 -2.39
CA ALA A 7 1.54 -13.26 -1.04
C ALA A 7 0.42 -13.91 -0.21
N HIS A 8 0.70 -14.15 1.07
CA HIS A 8 -0.27 -14.56 2.08
C HIS A 8 -0.20 -13.64 3.29
N ASN A 9 -1.26 -13.66 4.10
CA ASN A 9 -1.34 -12.90 5.35
C ASN A 9 -1.01 -11.40 5.16
N ILE A 10 -1.60 -10.80 4.12
CA ILE A 10 -1.39 -9.39 3.77
C ILE A 10 -2.13 -8.53 4.78
N GLN A 11 -1.40 -7.68 5.49
CA GLN A 11 -1.94 -6.84 6.56
C GLN A 11 -1.31 -5.47 6.52
N LEU A 12 -2.09 -4.45 6.90
CA LEU A 12 -1.59 -3.10 7.06
C LEU A 12 -1.31 -2.82 8.54
N VAL A 13 -0.05 -2.55 8.86
CA VAL A 13 0.43 -2.25 10.21
C VAL A 13 0.63 -0.75 10.34
N ALA A 14 0.16 -0.18 11.45
CA ALA A 14 0.24 1.26 11.74
C ALA A 14 -0.35 2.17 10.65
N GLY A 15 -1.27 1.65 9.82
CA GLY A 15 -1.94 2.41 8.75
C GLY A 15 -1.05 2.78 7.56
N ARG A 16 0.20 2.30 7.50
CA ARG A 16 1.17 2.69 6.44
C ARG A 16 2.12 1.57 6.02
N ILE A 17 2.42 0.62 6.91
CA ILE A 17 3.38 -0.44 6.63
C ILE A 17 2.61 -1.65 6.10
N LEU A 18 2.84 -2.01 4.84
CA LEU A 18 2.27 -3.22 4.26
C LEU A 18 3.14 -4.41 4.66
N HIS A 19 2.58 -5.35 5.39
CA HIS A 19 3.18 -6.63 5.75
C HIS A 19 2.57 -7.74 4.92
N ALA A 20 3.40 -8.64 4.40
CA ALA A 20 2.95 -9.83 3.69
C ALA A 20 3.98 -10.96 3.77
N ASN A 21 3.50 -12.20 3.80
CA ASN A 21 4.33 -13.38 3.61
C ASN A 21 4.45 -13.69 2.12
N LEU A 22 5.64 -13.52 1.56
CA LEU A 22 5.91 -13.68 0.14
C LEU A 22 6.59 -15.00 -0.16
N LYS A 23 6.24 -15.61 -1.30
CA LYS A 23 6.90 -16.81 -1.80
C LYS A 23 8.21 -16.44 -2.51
N THR A 24 9.31 -17.10 -2.15
CA THR A 24 10.61 -17.00 -2.84
C THR A 24 10.64 -17.88 -4.08
N ALA A 25 11.64 -17.69 -4.95
CA ALA A 25 11.87 -18.55 -6.12
C ALA A 25 12.11 -20.01 -5.72
N ASP A 26 12.75 -20.23 -4.56
CA ASP A 26 12.98 -21.55 -3.97
C ASP A 26 11.72 -22.20 -3.37
N GLY A 27 10.60 -21.48 -3.35
CA GLY A 27 9.32 -21.97 -2.84
C GLY A 27 9.11 -21.78 -1.33
N ASN A 28 10.04 -21.12 -0.64
CA ASN A 28 9.92 -20.79 0.78
C ASN A 28 9.02 -19.57 0.98
N TRP A 29 8.46 -19.43 2.18
CA TRP A 29 7.69 -18.25 2.59
C TRP A 29 8.51 -17.38 3.52
N VAL A 30 8.64 -16.11 3.17
CA VAL A 30 9.38 -15.13 3.97
C VAL A 30 8.48 -13.96 4.30
N ASN A 31 8.60 -13.43 5.52
CA ASN A 31 7.86 -12.23 5.91
C ASN A 31 8.58 -11.00 5.37
N SER A 32 7.87 -10.20 4.60
CA SER A 32 8.36 -8.94 4.06
C SER A 32 7.44 -7.79 4.45
N GLN A 33 8.01 -6.61 4.57
CA GLN A 33 7.27 -5.39 4.84
C GLN A 33 7.79 -4.25 3.96
N ILE A 34 6.90 -3.35 3.57
CA ILE A 34 7.24 -2.13 2.84
C ILE A 34 6.47 -0.95 3.39
N ASP A 35 7.13 0.21 3.47
CA ASP A 35 6.54 1.44 3.96
C ASP A 35 5.87 2.19 2.81
N LEU A 36 4.53 2.18 2.78
CA LEU A 36 3.76 2.80 1.69
C LEU A 36 3.88 4.32 1.69
N ASP A 37 4.19 4.96 2.83
CA ASP A 37 4.41 6.40 2.90
C ASP A 37 5.65 6.85 2.11
N GLN A 38 6.55 5.95 1.72
CA GLN A 38 7.70 6.31 0.88
C GLN A 38 7.33 6.46 -0.60
N PHE A 39 6.19 5.92 -1.01
CA PHE A 39 5.80 5.80 -2.42
C PHE A 39 4.41 6.37 -2.72
N ILE A 40 3.56 6.49 -1.70
CA ILE A 40 2.19 6.99 -1.82
C ILE A 40 2.11 8.35 -1.11
N GLY A 41 1.63 9.34 -1.85
CA GLY A 41 1.26 10.65 -1.33
C GLY A 41 -0.23 10.93 -1.49
N ASN A 42 -0.60 12.09 -1.00
CA ASN A 42 -1.93 12.67 -1.17
C ASN A 42 -1.82 13.94 -2.02
N THR A 43 -2.55 14.01 -3.12
CA THR A 43 -2.67 15.21 -3.96
C THR A 43 -4.13 15.60 -4.08
N ASP A 44 -4.52 16.68 -3.40
CA ASP A 44 -5.88 17.21 -3.38
C ASP A 44 -6.96 16.15 -3.09
N GLY A 45 -6.70 15.33 -2.07
CA GLY A 45 -7.59 14.26 -1.65
C GLY A 45 -7.53 13.00 -2.51
N TRP A 46 -6.55 12.87 -3.42
CA TRP A 46 -6.33 11.67 -4.22
C TRP A 46 -5.03 10.97 -3.86
N PHE A 47 -5.05 9.63 -3.88
CA PHE A 47 -3.82 8.87 -3.81
C PHE A 47 -2.96 9.13 -5.05
N MET A 48 -1.67 9.33 -4.83
CA MET A 48 -0.70 9.55 -5.89
C MET A 48 0.53 8.68 -5.65
N TRP A 49 0.87 7.86 -6.65
CA TRP A 49 2.17 7.17 -6.71
C TRP A 49 3.31 8.17 -6.90
N ASP A 50 4.51 7.79 -6.48
CA ASP A 50 5.71 8.65 -6.40
C ASP A 50 5.55 9.86 -5.46
N GLY A 51 4.45 9.90 -4.71
CA GLY A 51 4.24 10.83 -3.61
C GLY A 51 4.86 10.31 -2.31
N ARG A 52 4.68 11.07 -1.22
CA ARG A 52 5.13 10.66 0.11
C ARG A 52 4.14 11.05 1.18
N ASN A 53 4.17 10.31 2.29
CA ASN A 53 3.49 10.61 3.54
C ASN A 53 1.97 10.81 3.38
N PHE A 54 1.30 9.90 2.65
CA PHE A 54 -0.16 9.95 2.54
C PHE A 54 -0.81 9.78 3.92
N SER A 55 -0.25 8.94 4.79
CA SER A 55 -0.85 8.58 6.08
C SER A 55 -1.02 9.81 6.99
N GLY A 56 -0.15 10.81 6.88
CA GLY A 56 -0.24 12.06 7.64
C GLY A 56 -1.43 12.96 7.27
N SER A 57 -2.04 12.73 6.10
CA SER A 57 -3.22 13.48 5.61
C SER A 57 -4.42 12.58 5.29
N ALA A 58 -4.32 11.29 5.65
CA ALA A 58 -5.32 10.27 5.43
C ALA A 58 -5.93 9.82 6.76
N THR A 59 -7.19 9.40 6.72
CA THR A 59 -7.88 8.82 7.86
C THR A 59 -8.69 7.61 7.43
N ASN A 60 -9.07 6.76 8.39
CA ASN A 60 -9.83 5.54 8.13
C ASN A 60 -9.13 4.62 7.11
N ILE A 61 -7.80 4.53 7.21
CA ILE A 61 -6.94 3.77 6.30
C ILE A 61 -7.17 2.28 6.54
N GLN A 62 -7.54 1.55 5.49
CA GLN A 62 -7.82 0.13 5.52
C GLN A 62 -7.25 -0.55 4.28
N LEU A 63 -7.05 -1.86 4.38
CA LEU A 63 -6.64 -2.69 3.25
C LEU A 63 -7.78 -3.65 2.91
N GLU A 64 -8.27 -3.58 1.68
CA GLU A 64 -9.33 -4.42 1.13
C GLU A 64 -8.74 -5.27 -0.02
N GLY A 65 -8.21 -6.45 0.32
CA GLY A 65 -7.50 -7.29 -0.63
C GLY A 65 -6.17 -6.64 -1.07
N SER A 66 -6.06 -6.25 -2.33
CA SER A 66 -4.92 -5.47 -2.85
C SER A 66 -5.15 -3.96 -2.83
N PHE A 67 -6.37 -3.51 -2.52
CA PHE A 67 -6.72 -2.10 -2.56
C PHE A 67 -6.47 -1.45 -1.19
N LEU A 68 -5.64 -0.41 -1.19
CA LEU A 68 -5.52 0.49 -0.05
C LEU A 68 -6.66 1.51 -0.13
N THR A 69 -7.49 1.59 0.90
CA THR A 69 -8.62 2.53 0.98
C THR A 69 -8.43 3.52 2.12
N ALA A 70 -8.72 4.80 1.90
CA ALA A 70 -8.68 5.83 2.95
C ALA A 70 -9.48 7.07 2.55
N GLU A 71 -9.81 7.90 3.53
CA GLU A 71 -10.33 9.25 3.33
C GLU A 71 -9.16 10.24 3.40
N LEU A 72 -8.89 10.93 2.29
CA LEU A 72 -7.75 11.84 2.13
C LEU A 72 -8.19 13.29 2.25
N THR A 73 -7.34 14.13 2.83
CA THR A 73 -7.62 15.57 2.99
C THR A 73 -7.33 16.31 1.68
N LYS A 74 -8.29 17.11 1.22
CA LYS A 74 -8.18 18.01 0.06
C LYS A 74 -7.38 19.27 0.40
N ALA A 75 -7.01 20.06 -0.61
CA ALA A 75 -6.29 21.32 -0.40
C ALA A 75 -7.11 22.37 0.40
N ASP A 76 -8.43 22.27 0.35
CA ASP A 76 -9.38 23.10 1.12
C ASP A 76 -9.48 22.70 2.61
N GLY A 77 -8.82 21.60 3.02
CA GLY A 77 -8.86 21.06 4.38
C GLY A 77 -10.02 20.13 4.67
N GLU A 78 -10.98 19.97 3.75
CA GLU A 78 -12.04 18.99 3.88
C GLU A 78 -11.56 17.59 3.49
N LYS A 79 -12.20 16.56 4.04
CA LYS A 79 -11.95 15.18 3.60
C LYS A 79 -12.71 14.90 2.31
N ARG A 80 -12.04 14.24 1.38
CA ARG A 80 -12.68 13.64 0.22
C ARG A 80 -13.42 12.37 0.62
N ASP A 81 -14.39 11.97 -0.20
CA ASP A 81 -14.95 10.62 -0.17
C ASP A 81 -13.86 9.56 -0.17
N ARG A 82 -14.21 8.37 0.32
CA ARG A 82 -13.29 7.23 0.43
C ARG A 82 -12.64 6.92 -0.91
N GLN A 83 -11.33 7.09 -0.97
CA GLN A 83 -10.51 6.78 -2.13
C GLN A 83 -9.92 5.38 -2.00
N ARG A 84 -9.52 4.82 -3.14
CA ARG A 84 -8.83 3.54 -3.22
C ARG A 84 -7.71 3.58 -4.24
N ILE A 85 -6.64 2.85 -3.99
CA ILE A 85 -5.53 2.64 -4.93
C ILE A 85 -5.15 1.15 -4.92
N ASP A 86 -4.93 0.57 -6.11
CA ASP A 86 -4.52 -0.84 -6.21
C ASP A 86 -3.01 -0.94 -5.99
N LEU A 87 -2.60 -1.61 -4.91
CA LEU A 87 -1.19 -1.82 -4.62
C LEU A 87 -0.53 -2.72 -5.66
N ASN A 88 -1.28 -3.54 -6.40
CA ASN A 88 -0.72 -4.38 -7.46
C ASN A 88 -0.14 -3.60 -8.64
N ASP A 89 -0.51 -2.31 -8.80
CA ASP A 89 -0.02 -1.48 -9.90
C ASP A 89 1.48 -1.19 -9.76
N ARG A 90 1.96 -1.05 -8.52
CA ARG A 90 3.32 -0.59 -8.22
C ARG A 90 4.04 -1.41 -7.16
N ILE A 91 3.38 -2.36 -6.51
CA ILE A 91 4.01 -3.25 -5.53
C ILE A 91 4.14 -4.64 -6.13
N GLY A 92 5.38 -5.12 -6.19
CA GLY A 92 5.76 -6.45 -6.66
C GLY A 92 6.30 -7.33 -5.54
N ASN A 93 6.42 -8.62 -5.84
CA ASN A 93 7.21 -9.57 -5.07
C ASN A 93 8.46 -9.94 -5.88
N GLU A 94 9.63 -9.57 -5.38
CA GLU A 94 10.93 -9.95 -5.95
C GLU A 94 11.65 -10.91 -4.99
N ASN A 95 11.60 -12.21 -5.32
CA ASN A 95 12.21 -13.29 -4.54
C ASN A 95 11.89 -13.26 -3.03
N GLY A 96 10.65 -12.98 -2.66
CA GLY A 96 10.23 -12.89 -1.26
C GLY A 96 10.32 -11.50 -0.66
N GLN A 97 10.71 -10.48 -1.43
CA GLN A 97 10.80 -9.10 -0.97
C GLN A 97 9.72 -8.24 -1.65
N LEU A 98 9.01 -7.44 -0.85
CA LEU A 98 8.11 -6.41 -1.37
C LEU A 98 8.97 -5.30 -1.99
N VAL A 99 8.73 -5.02 -3.26
CA VAL A 99 9.46 -4.00 -4.03
C VAL A 99 8.49 -3.05 -4.71
N TYR A 100 8.90 -1.79 -4.84
CA TYR A 100 8.21 -0.79 -5.64
C TYR A 100 8.68 -0.87 -7.11
N VAL A 101 7.77 -0.92 -8.08
CA VAL A 101 8.05 -1.14 -9.52
C VAL A 101 7.62 0.00 -10.43
#